data_AF-A0A4P6EMX9-F1
#
_entry.id   AF-A0A4P6EMX9-F1
#
_cell.length_a   1.000
_cell.length_b   1.000
_cell.length_c   1.000
_cell.angle_alpha   90.00
_cell.angle_beta   90.00
_cell.angle_gamma   90.00
#
_symmetry.space_group_name_H-M   'P 1'
#
loop_
_entity.id
_entity.type
_entity.pdbx_description
1 polymer ?
#
loop_
_entity_poly.entity_id
_entity_poly.type
_entity_poly.pdbx_seq_one_letter_code
_entity_poly.pdbx_strand_id
1 'polypeptide(L)'
;MRFLTPIALRSFASAQKSLGLAAESIIIKIGENVARLSAETIVANPQVPWSSIKRMHDRFAHRYEVTDYDAVWATINVDLPRVRAAIASLLP
;
A
#
# COMPACT_ATOMS: atom_id res chain seq x y z
N MET A 1 -2.48 -17.22 13.49
CA MET A 1 -3.35 -16.02 13.54
C MET A 1 -2.96 -15.24 14.79
N ARG A 2 -2.13 -14.19 14.64
CA ARG A 2 -1.60 -13.41 15.77
C ARG A 2 -2.41 -12.12 15.87
N PHE A 3 -3.27 -12.04 16.88
CA PHE A 3 -4.00 -10.81 17.19
C PHE A 3 -2.97 -9.72 17.55
N LEU A 4 -2.93 -8.64 16.77
CA LEU A 4 -2.12 -7.47 17.10
C LEU A 4 -2.81 -6.73 18.25
N THR A 5 -2.05 -6.44 19.30
CA THR A 5 -2.53 -5.70 20.47
C THR A 5 -2.88 -4.26 20.10
N PRO A 6 -4.00 -3.70 20.59
CA PRO A 6 -4.48 -2.33 20.29
C PRO A 6 -3.47 -1.19 20.48
N ILE A 7 -2.39 -1.44 21.22
CA ILE A 7 -1.32 -0.48 21.51
C ILE A 7 -0.53 -0.10 20.25
N ALA A 8 -0.21 -1.04 19.36
CA ALA A 8 0.63 -0.75 18.18
C ALA A 8 -0.06 0.20 17.18
N LEU A 9 -1.36 0.00 16.97
CA LEU A 9 -2.19 0.86 16.13
C LEU A 9 -2.38 2.25 16.76
N ARG A 10 -2.65 2.32 18.07
CA ARG A 10 -2.75 3.58 18.79
C ARG A 10 -1.43 4.35 18.76
N SER A 11 -0.28 3.67 18.87
CA SER A 11 1.04 4.27 18.70
C SER A 11 1.28 4.73 17.28
N PHE A 12 0.83 4.02 16.23
CA PHE A 12 0.91 4.53 14.86
C PHE A 12 0.07 5.81 14.65
N ALA A 13 -1.13 5.84 15.22
CA ALA A 13 -2.01 7.01 15.16
C ALA A 13 -1.54 8.17 16.05
N SER A 14 -0.90 7.88 17.21
CA SER A 14 -0.47 8.89 18.19
C SER A 14 0.98 9.36 18.04
N ALA A 15 1.86 8.56 17.42
CA ALA A 15 3.30 8.85 17.37
C ALA A 15 3.70 9.93 16.36
N GLN A 16 2.83 10.33 15.43
CA GLN A 16 2.88 11.61 14.69
C GLN A 16 1.91 11.53 13.50
N LYS A 17 0.88 12.38 13.44
CA LYS A 17 -0.04 12.53 12.27
C LYS A 17 0.71 12.54 10.93
N SER A 18 1.90 13.15 10.90
CA SER A 18 2.79 13.20 9.74
C SER A 18 3.29 11.83 9.26
N LEU A 19 3.50 10.85 10.15
CA LEU A 19 3.93 9.49 9.77
C LEU A 19 2.84 8.74 9.03
N GLY A 20 1.60 8.79 9.53
CA GLY A 20 0.49 8.14 8.85
C GLY A 20 0.14 8.81 7.52
N LEU A 21 0.24 10.15 7.43
CA LEU A 21 0.13 10.88 6.16
C LEU A 21 1.27 10.53 5.18
N ALA A 22 2.51 10.39 5.67
CA ALA A 22 3.63 9.97 4.85
C ALA A 22 3.43 8.55 4.31
N ALA A 23 2.96 7.63 5.16
CA ALA A 23 2.63 6.27 4.77
C ALA A 23 1.52 6.22 3.70
N GLU A 24 0.43 6.97 3.90
CA GLU A 24 -0.64 7.13 2.93
C GLU A 24 -0.11 7.66 1.59
N SER A 25 0.72 8.71 1.62
CA SER A 25 1.35 9.28 0.42
C SER A 25 2.23 8.27 -0.33
N ILE A 26 2.98 7.44 0.39
CA ILE A 26 3.81 6.39 -0.21
C ILE A 26 2.93 5.34 -0.89
N ILE A 27 1.85 4.90 -0.25
CA ILE A 27 0.92 3.92 -0.84
C ILE A 27 0.30 4.45 -2.14
N ILE A 28 -0.15 5.71 -2.12
CA ILE A 28 -0.71 6.40 -3.30
C ILE A 28 0.33 6.43 -4.45
N LYS A 29 1.57 6.84 -4.16
CA LYS A 29 2.65 6.89 -5.15
C LYS A 29 2.99 5.52 -5.74
N ILE A 30 2.92 4.46 -4.95
CA ILE A 30 3.13 3.10 -5.46
C ILE A 30 2.05 2.74 -6.50
N GLY A 31 0.79 2.99 -6.19
CA GLY A 31 -0.33 2.75 -7.12
C GLY A 31 -0.21 3.58 -8.40
N GLU A 32 0.19 4.84 -8.28
CA GLU A 32 0.40 5.74 -9.43
C GLU A 32 1.54 5.27 -10.33
N ASN A 33 2.66 4.81 -9.77
CA ASN A 33 3.76 4.27 -10.56
C ASN A 33 3.35 2.99 -11.30
N VAL A 34 2.58 2.10 -10.66
CA VAL A 34 2.03 0.91 -11.33
C VAL A 34 1.08 1.29 -12.46
N ALA A 35 0.31 2.36 -12.33
CA ALA A 35 -0.58 2.84 -13.39
C ALA A 35 0.15 3.32 -14.65
N ARG A 36 1.46 3.61 -14.55
CA ARG A 36 2.31 4.09 -15.66
C ARG A 36 3.13 2.98 -16.32
N LEU A 37 3.04 1.74 -15.83
CA LEU A 37 3.72 0.60 -16.46
C LEU A 37 3.16 0.35 -17.86
N SER A 38 4.02 -0.12 -18.77
CA SER A 38 3.61 -0.48 -20.11
C SER A 38 2.70 -1.73 -20.09
N ALA A 39 1.84 -1.84 -21.10
CA ALA A 39 1.01 -3.04 -21.27
C ALA A 39 1.88 -4.31 -21.41
N GLU A 40 3.02 -4.19 -22.09
CA GLU A 40 4.00 -5.29 -22.23
C GLU A 40 4.50 -5.80 -20.87
N THR A 41 4.94 -4.89 -19.98
CA THR A 41 5.38 -5.27 -18.63
C THR A 41 4.26 -5.94 -17.83
N ILE A 42 3.04 -5.43 -17.94
CA ILE A 42 1.87 -5.98 -17.24
C ILE A 42 1.53 -7.39 -17.74
N VAL A 43 1.50 -7.58 -19.07
CA VAL A 43 1.17 -8.86 -19.71
C VAL A 43 2.26 -9.91 -19.47
N ALA A 44 3.53 -9.51 -19.48
CA ALA A 44 4.65 -10.42 -19.23
C ALA A 44 4.71 -10.95 -17.79
N ASN A 45 4.04 -10.27 -16.83
CA ASN A 45 4.14 -10.58 -15.41
C ASN A 45 2.75 -10.75 -14.75
N PRO A 46 1.91 -11.70 -15.19
CA PRO A 46 0.53 -11.85 -14.72
C PRO A 46 0.41 -12.31 -13.26
N GLN A 47 1.49 -12.85 -12.68
CA GLN A 47 1.55 -13.26 -11.26
C GLN A 47 1.50 -12.08 -10.29
N VAL A 48 1.85 -10.87 -10.74
CA VAL A 48 1.77 -9.67 -9.92
C VAL A 48 0.35 -9.09 -10.03
N PRO A 49 -0.33 -8.77 -8.91
CA PRO A 49 -1.70 -8.29 -8.92
C PRO A 49 -1.79 -6.80 -9.29
N TRP A 50 -1.32 -6.43 -10.49
CA TRP A 50 -1.19 -5.04 -10.96
C TRP A 50 -2.44 -4.19 -10.75
N SER A 51 -3.61 -4.75 -11.10
CA SER A 51 -4.87 -4.04 -10.97
C SER A 51 -5.23 -3.72 -9.51
N SER A 52 -4.89 -4.61 -8.57
CA SER A 52 -5.12 -4.39 -7.15
C SER A 52 -4.13 -3.38 -6.56
N ILE A 53 -2.88 -3.38 -7.02
CA ILE A 53 -1.87 -2.38 -6.61
C ILE A 53 -2.27 -1.00 -7.13
N LYS A 54 -2.69 -0.90 -8.40
CA LYS A 54 -3.20 0.33 -8.99
C LYS A 54 -4.36 0.90 -8.16
N ARG A 55 -5.34 0.08 -7.77
CA ARG A 55 -6.51 0.50 -6.97
C ARG A 55 -6.17 0.92 -5.53
N MET A 56 -4.96 0.67 -5.03
CA MET A 56 -4.56 1.21 -3.72
C MET A 56 -4.61 2.74 -3.73
N HIS A 57 -4.22 3.38 -4.84
CA HIS A 57 -4.38 4.82 -5.03
C HIS A 57 -5.82 5.25 -4.78
N ASP A 58 -6.78 4.62 -5.46
CA ASP A 58 -8.19 5.02 -5.45
C ASP A 58 -8.82 4.91 -4.05
N ARG A 59 -8.33 3.96 -3.24
CA ARG A 59 -8.80 3.74 -1.85
C ARG A 59 -8.42 4.90 -0.92
N PHE A 60 -7.28 5.53 -1.13
CA PHE A 60 -6.74 6.59 -0.25
C PHE A 60 -6.88 7.99 -0.85
N ALA A 61 -6.82 8.14 -2.17
CA ALA A 61 -6.88 9.42 -2.86
C ALA A 61 -8.24 10.14 -2.77
N HIS A 62 -9.32 9.49 -2.33
CA HIS A 62 -10.65 10.10 -2.23
C HIS A 62 -11.05 10.49 -0.79
N ARG A 63 -10.19 10.27 0.21
CA ARG A 63 -10.50 10.54 1.64
C ARG A 63 -9.72 11.73 2.21
N TYR A 64 -9.72 12.85 1.49
CA TYR A 64 -8.95 14.06 1.81
C TYR A 64 -9.15 14.62 3.22
N GLU A 65 -10.27 14.33 3.89
CA GLU A 65 -10.62 14.92 5.18
C GLU A 65 -10.06 14.13 6.37
N VAL A 66 -9.94 12.81 6.27
CA VAL A 66 -9.49 11.93 7.36
C VAL A 66 -8.77 10.70 6.80
N THR A 67 -7.49 10.56 7.15
CA THR A 67 -6.71 9.34 6.89
C THR A 67 -7.31 8.16 7.66
N ASP A 68 -7.64 7.10 6.94
CA ASP A 68 -8.07 5.82 7.51
C ASP A 68 -6.83 5.04 7.98
N TYR A 69 -6.36 5.33 9.20
CA TYR A 69 -5.13 4.75 9.74
C TYR A 69 -5.18 3.23 9.88
N ASP A 70 -6.36 2.64 10.06
CA ASP A 70 -6.55 1.19 10.08
C ASP A 70 -6.27 0.59 8.70
N ALA A 71 -6.82 1.22 7.65
CA ALA A 71 -6.55 0.83 6.27
C ALA A 71 -5.08 1.02 5.90
N VAL A 72 -4.47 2.15 6.27
CA VAL A 72 -3.03 2.40 6.04
C VAL A 72 -2.18 1.34 6.74
N TRP A 73 -2.47 1.06 8.01
CA TRP A 73 -1.74 0.07 8.80
C TRP A 73 -1.87 -1.33 8.21
N ALA A 74 -3.08 -1.73 7.82
CA ALA A 74 -3.32 -3.01 7.16
C ALA A 74 -2.56 -3.10 5.84
N THR A 75 -2.58 -2.05 5.01
CA THR A 75 -1.86 -2.04 3.74
C THR A 75 -0.35 -2.13 3.94
N ILE A 76 0.23 -1.43 4.91
CA ILE A 76 1.67 -1.55 5.21
C ILE A 76 2.05 -2.95 5.69
N ASN A 77 1.26 -3.56 6.57
CA ASN A 77 1.64 -4.80 7.23
C ASN A 77 1.24 -6.06 6.46
N VAL A 78 0.25 -5.97 5.56
CA VAL A 78 -0.32 -7.13 4.86
C VAL A 78 -0.10 -7.03 3.36
N ASP A 79 -0.51 -5.92 2.75
CA ASP A 79 -0.53 -5.82 1.29
C ASP A 79 0.87 -5.52 0.71
N LEU A 80 1.58 -4.52 1.25
CA LEU A 80 2.90 -4.11 0.74
C LEU A 80 3.95 -5.24 0.79
N PRO A 81 4.03 -6.09 1.83
CA PRO A 81 4.96 -7.23 1.83
C PRO A 81 4.67 -8.23 0.71
N ARG A 82 3.39 -8.47 0.39
CA ARG A 82 2.97 -9.32 -0.73
C ARG A 82 3.36 -8.71 -2.07
N VAL A 83 3.12 -7.41 -2.23
CA VAL A 83 3.53 -6.66 -3.44
C VAL A 83 5.05 -6.71 -3.61
N ARG A 84 5.81 -6.45 -2.55
CA ARG A 84 7.27 -6.54 -2.55
C ARG A 84 7.74 -7.93 -2.98
N ALA A 85 7.17 -9.00 -2.42
CA ALA A 85 7.55 -10.37 -2.78
C ALA A 85 7.27 -10.68 -4.27
N ALA A 86 6.10 -10.25 -4.77
CA ALA A 86 5.73 -10.44 -6.16
C ALA A 86 6.68 -9.70 -7.11
N ILE A 87 6.99 -8.42 -6.83
CA ILE A 87 7.92 -7.61 -7.64
C ILE A 87 9.36 -8.13 -7.52
N ALA A 88 9.82 -8.54 -6.32
CA ALA A 88 11.18 -9.03 -6.12
C ALA A 88 11.49 -10.25 -6.98
N SER A 89 10.49 -11.09 -7.28
CA SER A 89 10.65 -12.23 -8.20
C SER A 89 10.93 -11.83 -9.65
N LEU A 90 10.75 -10.56 -10.01
CA LEU A 90 11.00 -10.02 -11.35
C LEU A 90 12.37 -9.37 -11.50
N LEU A 91 13.05 -9.10 -10.39
CA LEU A 91 14.31 -8.38 -10.37
C LEU A 91 15.48 -9.38 -10.41
N PRO A 92 16.57 -9.05 -11.12
CA PRO A 92 17.77 -9.89 -11.18
C PRO A 92 18.48 -10.00 -9.81
#